data_AF-A0A250L218-F1
#
_entry.id   AF-A0A250L218-F1
#
_cell.length_a   1.000
_cell.length_b   1.000
_cell.length_c   1.000
_cell.angle_alpha   90.00
_cell.angle_beta   90.00
_cell.angle_gamma   90.00
#
_symmetry.space_group_name_H-M   'P 1'
#
loop_
_entity.id
_entity.type
_entity.pdbx_description
1 polymer ?
#
loop_
_entity_poly.entity_id
_entity_poly.type
_entity_poly.pdbx_seq_one_letter_code
_entity_poly.pdbx_strand_id
1 'polypeptide(L)'
;MSTRPQRFRTMAVTLFALALTVLNLLREETFAMADPLVQLGWEWRAERPLEQRVGLRLVKIEKEGGGLFGLGRSPSLGGSLPDAQRVQADVLAIDHPGQAIVGGKIAFRIPKVELRGASEGALVAVGIIGRSVVCLAPAPAEVTEDLLAGWLSEAPCP
;
A
#
# COMPACT_ATOMS: atom_id res chain seq x y z
N MET A 1 29.25 75.12 -25.16
CA MET A 1 29.43 74.08 -24.13
C MET A 1 28.05 73.57 -23.72
N SER A 2 27.67 72.36 -24.15
CA SER A 2 26.40 71.72 -23.79
C SER A 2 26.68 70.23 -23.60
N THR A 3 26.58 69.76 -22.37
CA THR A 3 26.76 68.37 -21.98
C THR A 3 25.43 67.86 -21.45
N ARG A 4 24.76 66.99 -22.22
CA ARG A 4 23.59 66.21 -21.77
C ARG A 4 24.05 64.83 -21.32
N PRO A 5 23.81 64.42 -20.06
CA PRO A 5 23.94 63.03 -19.64
C PRO A 5 22.55 62.40 -19.59
N GLN A 6 22.22 61.52 -20.54
CA GLN A 6 20.92 60.86 -20.57
C GLN A 6 21.03 59.41 -21.06
N ARG A 7 21.83 58.58 -20.38
CA ARG A 7 21.93 57.13 -20.70
C ARG A 7 22.35 56.27 -19.50
N PHE A 8 21.59 56.24 -18.41
CA PHE A 8 21.90 55.29 -17.30
C PHE A 8 20.67 54.83 -16.49
N ARG A 9 19.51 54.58 -17.11
CA ARG A 9 18.32 54.11 -16.36
C ARG A 9 17.67 52.81 -16.81
N THR A 10 18.16 52.13 -17.84
CA THR A 10 17.45 50.98 -18.42
C THR A 10 18.06 49.60 -18.14
N MET A 11 19.14 49.48 -17.37
CA MET A 11 19.83 48.18 -17.19
C MET A 11 19.45 47.38 -15.92
N ALA A 12 18.73 47.98 -14.96
CA ALA A 12 18.48 47.33 -13.67
C ALA A 12 17.17 46.52 -13.60
N VAL A 13 16.23 46.71 -14.53
CA VAL A 13 14.89 46.10 -14.43
C VAL A 13 14.83 44.70 -15.05
N THR A 14 15.70 44.39 -16.02
CA THR A 14 15.69 43.10 -16.74
C THR A 14 16.35 41.95 -15.98
N LEU A 15 17.24 42.22 -15.02
CA LEU A 15 17.92 41.16 -14.25
C LEU A 15 17.05 40.57 -13.12
N PHE A 16 16.09 41.33 -12.58
CA PHE A 16 15.22 40.85 -11.51
C PHE A 16 14.10 39.91 -12.00
N ALA A 17 13.63 40.10 -13.23
CA ALA A 17 12.59 39.25 -13.83
C ALA A 17 13.09 37.83 -14.18
N LEU A 18 14.38 37.68 -14.49
CA LEU A 18 14.99 36.39 -14.81
C LEU A 18 15.28 35.51 -13.58
N ALA A 19 15.52 36.12 -12.42
CA ALA A 19 15.75 35.36 -11.18
C ALA A 19 14.45 34.73 -10.63
N LEU A 20 13.29 35.39 -10.86
CA LEU A 20 11.99 34.88 -10.40
C LEU A 20 11.42 33.76 -11.27
N THR A 21 11.81 33.63 -12.54
CA THR A 21 11.40 32.50 -13.39
C THR A 21 12.20 31.23 -13.07
N VAL A 22 13.50 31.35 -12.75
CA VAL A 22 14.32 30.20 -12.36
C VAL A 22 13.89 29.62 -11.01
N LEU A 23 13.45 30.46 -10.06
CA LEU A 23 12.98 29.98 -8.75
C LEU A 23 11.61 29.28 -8.80
N ASN A 24 10.74 29.61 -9.78
CA ASN A 24 9.45 28.94 -9.96
C ASN A 24 9.58 27.62 -10.73
N LEU A 25 10.59 27.48 -11.61
CA LEU A 25 10.90 26.23 -12.31
C LEU A 25 11.52 25.14 -11.42
N LEU A 26 11.96 25.48 -10.20
CA LEU A 26 12.48 24.52 -9.21
C LEU A 26 11.43 24.13 -8.16
N ARG A 27 10.20 24.66 -8.23
CA ARG A 27 9.16 24.47 -7.19
C ARG A 27 8.16 23.36 -7.50
N GLU A 28 8.13 22.87 -8.72
CA GLU A 28 7.40 21.67 -9.15
C GLU A 28 8.53 20.68 -9.48
N GLU A 29 8.74 19.55 -8.82
CA GLU A 29 7.78 18.47 -8.61
C GLU A 29 8.22 17.67 -7.36
N THR A 30 7.65 17.97 -6.19
CA THR A 30 7.46 16.90 -5.22
C THR A 30 6.32 16.07 -5.78
N PHE A 31 6.64 15.08 -6.61
CA PHE A 31 5.70 14.01 -6.93
C PHE A 31 5.27 13.44 -5.58
N ALA A 32 4.06 13.80 -5.14
CA ALA A 32 3.31 13.02 -4.20
C ALA A 32 3.07 11.67 -4.89
N MET A 33 4.07 10.79 -4.83
CA MET A 33 3.94 9.38 -5.12
C MET A 33 2.91 8.88 -4.12
N ALA A 34 1.64 8.92 -4.51
CA ALA A 34 0.59 8.27 -3.75
C ALA A 34 1.04 6.82 -3.59
N ASP A 35 1.28 6.38 -2.35
CA ASP A 35 1.70 5.02 -2.06
C ASP A 35 0.75 4.06 -2.80
N PRO A 36 1.24 3.27 -3.77
CA PRO A 36 0.39 2.46 -4.59
C PRO A 36 -0.23 1.37 -3.70
N LEU A 37 -1.52 1.55 -3.39
CA LEU A 37 -2.31 0.54 -2.70
C LEU A 37 -2.62 -0.60 -3.67
N VAL A 38 -1.98 -1.75 -3.48
CA VAL A 38 -2.22 -2.94 -4.30
C VAL A 38 -3.50 -3.64 -3.82
N GLN A 39 -4.49 -3.75 -4.70
CA GLN A 39 -5.72 -4.51 -4.42
C GLN A 39 -5.57 -5.96 -4.87
N LEU A 40 -5.74 -6.88 -3.90
CA LEU A 40 -5.70 -8.32 -4.09
C LEU A 40 -7.07 -8.96 -3.76
N GLY A 41 -7.39 -10.04 -4.46
CA GLY A 41 -8.54 -10.89 -4.16
C GLY A 41 -8.27 -11.88 -3.04
N TRP A 42 -9.24 -12.75 -2.78
CA TRP A 42 -9.09 -13.94 -1.95
C TRP A 42 -9.50 -15.17 -2.71
N GLU A 43 -8.66 -16.19 -2.66
CA GLU A 43 -8.93 -17.51 -3.22
C GLU A 43 -8.41 -18.57 -2.26
N TRP A 44 -9.00 -19.75 -2.23
CA TRP A 44 -8.33 -20.87 -1.58
C TRP A 44 -7.20 -21.39 -2.49
N ARG A 45 -6.05 -21.75 -1.88
CA ARG A 45 -4.82 -22.10 -2.60
C ARG A 45 -4.99 -23.17 -3.67
N ALA A 46 -5.85 -24.17 -3.43
CA ALA A 46 -6.08 -25.30 -4.32
C ALA A 46 -4.78 -26.01 -4.76
N GLU A 47 -3.87 -26.26 -3.81
CA GLU A 47 -2.57 -26.94 -3.99
C GLU A 47 -1.57 -26.26 -4.96
N ARG A 48 -1.89 -25.06 -5.47
CA ARG A 48 -0.97 -24.28 -6.32
C ARG A 48 0.25 -23.82 -5.51
N PRO A 49 1.47 -23.77 -6.07
CA PRO A 49 2.63 -23.23 -5.36
C PRO A 49 2.43 -21.74 -5.07
N LEU A 50 2.95 -21.27 -3.92
CA LEU A 50 2.93 -19.84 -3.60
C LEU A 50 3.87 -19.11 -4.57
N GLU A 51 3.37 -18.01 -5.11
CA GLU A 51 4.17 -17.12 -5.95
C GLU A 51 4.88 -16.06 -5.15
N GLN A 52 4.45 -15.75 -3.91
CA GLN A 52 5.08 -14.81 -2.97
C GLN A 52 4.58 -15.04 -1.53
N ARG A 53 5.47 -14.93 -0.54
CA ARG A 53 5.12 -14.78 0.88
C ARG A 53 5.43 -13.37 1.34
N VAL A 54 4.49 -12.80 2.09
CA VAL A 54 4.54 -11.39 2.48
C VAL A 54 4.28 -11.28 3.98
N GLY A 55 5.20 -10.62 4.67
CA GLY A 55 5.08 -10.24 6.07
C GLY A 55 4.41 -8.88 6.17
N LEU A 56 3.32 -8.83 6.93
CA LEU A 56 2.41 -7.70 6.99
C LEU A 56 2.17 -7.25 8.42
N ARG A 57 1.89 -5.95 8.56
CA ARG A 57 1.14 -5.41 9.70
C ARG A 57 -0.27 -5.11 9.28
N LEU A 58 -1.25 -5.68 9.98
CA LEU A 58 -2.66 -5.35 9.75
C LEU A 58 -2.93 -3.92 10.24
N VAL A 59 -3.39 -3.05 9.36
CA VAL A 59 -3.67 -1.64 9.68
C VAL A 59 -5.15 -1.46 9.98
N LYS A 60 -6.01 -2.10 9.18
CA LYS A 60 -7.46 -1.90 9.26
C LYS A 60 -8.20 -3.18 8.90
N ILE A 61 -9.22 -3.55 9.68
CA ILE A 61 -10.08 -4.69 9.41
C ILE A 61 -11.55 -4.25 9.52
N GLU A 62 -12.27 -4.27 8.40
CA GLU A 62 -13.67 -3.85 8.33
C GLU A 62 -14.56 -4.98 7.85
N LYS A 63 -15.75 -5.11 8.45
CA LYS A 63 -16.76 -6.04 7.92
C LYS A 63 -17.20 -5.59 6.54
N GLU A 64 -17.17 -6.52 5.60
CA GLU A 64 -17.69 -6.29 4.26
C GLU A 64 -19.17 -6.66 4.23
N GLY A 65 -20.03 -5.69 4.47
CA GLY A 65 -21.47 -5.91 4.48
C GLY A 65 -22.26 -4.64 4.72
N GLY A 66 -23.28 -4.42 3.87
CA GLY A 66 -24.20 -3.30 3.93
C GLY A 66 -24.92 -3.20 5.27
N GLY A 67 -25.29 -1.97 5.64
CA GLY A 67 -25.80 -1.59 6.96
C GLY A 67 -27.03 -2.39 7.44
N LEU A 68 -27.53 -2.02 8.63
CA LEU A 68 -28.54 -2.71 9.46
C LEU A 68 -29.80 -3.29 8.76
N PHE A 69 -30.05 -2.99 7.48
CA PHE A 69 -31.21 -3.45 6.72
C PHE A 69 -30.89 -4.14 5.38
N GLY A 70 -29.62 -4.51 5.12
CA GLY A 70 -29.27 -5.24 3.88
C GLY A 70 -29.39 -4.42 2.58
N LEU A 71 -29.75 -3.14 2.68
CA LEU A 71 -29.69 -2.16 1.60
C LEU A 71 -28.21 -1.83 1.33
N GLY A 72 -27.70 -2.24 0.17
CA GLY A 72 -26.28 -2.07 -0.20
C GLY A 72 -25.50 -3.37 -0.36
N ARG A 73 -26.16 -4.54 -0.27
CA ARG A 73 -25.60 -5.77 -0.86
C ARG A 73 -25.45 -5.54 -2.37
N SER A 74 -24.25 -5.20 -2.82
CA SER A 74 -23.95 -5.18 -4.25
C SER A 74 -24.13 -6.61 -4.76
N PRO A 75 -25.11 -6.92 -5.63
CA PRO A 75 -25.44 -8.29 -6.04
C PRO A 75 -24.45 -8.86 -7.05
N SER A 76 -23.47 -8.08 -7.47
CA SER A 76 -22.57 -8.37 -8.57
C SER A 76 -21.17 -8.69 -8.04
N LEU A 77 -20.84 -9.98 -7.98
CA LEU A 77 -19.56 -10.63 -8.35
C LEU A 77 -19.35 -11.90 -7.51
N GLY A 78 -19.24 -13.03 -8.21
CA GLY A 78 -19.31 -14.39 -7.68
C GLY A 78 -18.25 -14.74 -6.64
N GLY A 79 -18.66 -15.56 -5.67
CA GLY A 79 -17.86 -16.02 -4.55
C GLY A 79 -18.35 -15.40 -3.24
N SER A 80 -19.45 -15.90 -2.69
CA SER A 80 -19.97 -15.46 -1.40
C SER A 80 -19.03 -15.94 -0.28
N LEU A 81 -17.94 -15.21 -0.05
CA LEU A 81 -17.11 -15.37 1.13
C LEU A 81 -18.01 -15.15 2.36
N PRO A 82 -18.23 -16.17 3.21
CA PRO A 82 -19.05 -16.00 4.40
C PRO A 82 -18.35 -15.02 5.34
N ASP A 83 -19.11 -14.03 5.83
CA ASP A 83 -18.61 -12.98 6.74
C ASP A 83 -17.32 -12.30 6.25
N ALA A 84 -17.27 -11.95 4.97
CA ALA A 84 -16.12 -11.28 4.36
C ALA A 84 -15.69 -10.04 5.16
N GLN A 85 -14.39 -9.87 5.30
CA GLN A 85 -13.73 -8.70 5.89
C GLN A 85 -12.86 -8.05 4.82
N ARG A 86 -12.79 -6.72 4.81
CA ARG A 86 -11.78 -5.96 4.07
C ARG A 86 -10.62 -5.67 5.00
N VAL A 87 -9.42 -6.03 4.58
CA VAL A 87 -8.18 -5.83 5.31
C VAL A 87 -7.31 -4.86 4.54
N GLN A 88 -6.73 -3.89 5.24
CA GLN A 88 -5.62 -3.08 4.77
C GLN A 88 -4.40 -3.39 5.61
N ALA A 89 -3.24 -3.50 4.97
CA ALA A 89 -2.00 -3.87 5.63
C ALA A 89 -0.79 -3.16 5.03
N ASP A 90 0.20 -2.89 5.89
CA ASP A 90 1.52 -2.41 5.49
C ASP A 90 2.44 -3.61 5.24
N VAL A 91 3.21 -3.55 4.15
CA VAL A 91 4.17 -4.60 3.77
C VAL A 91 5.50 -4.34 4.45
N LEU A 92 5.90 -5.23 5.36
CA LEU A 92 7.12 -5.11 6.15
C LEU A 92 8.24 -6.00 5.62
N ALA A 93 7.90 -7.16 5.06
CA ALA A 93 8.87 -8.11 4.52
C ALA A 93 8.29 -8.90 3.34
N ILE A 94 9.14 -9.36 2.45
CA ILE A 94 8.80 -10.28 1.35
C ILE A 94 9.89 -11.35 1.27
N ASP A 95 9.53 -12.57 0.89
CA ASP A 95 10.50 -13.65 0.68
C ASP A 95 11.24 -13.53 -0.66
N HIS A 96 10.55 -13.11 -1.72
CA HIS A 96 11.14 -12.76 -3.01
C HIS A 96 10.27 -11.68 -3.71
N PRO A 97 10.75 -11.07 -4.82
CA PRO A 97 10.00 -10.07 -5.57
C PRO A 97 8.69 -10.61 -6.15
N GLY A 98 7.65 -9.77 -6.23
CA GLY A 98 6.33 -10.17 -6.69
C GLY A 98 5.34 -9.00 -6.76
N GLN A 99 4.06 -9.25 -6.47
CA GLN A 99 3.01 -8.22 -6.48
C GLN A 99 3.15 -7.22 -5.33
N ALA A 100 3.55 -7.70 -4.15
CA ALA A 100 3.78 -6.86 -2.98
C ALA A 100 5.23 -6.38 -2.95
N ILE A 101 5.41 -5.12 -2.52
CA ILE A 101 6.71 -4.47 -2.34
C ILE A 101 6.88 -4.04 -0.89
N VAL A 102 8.08 -4.17 -0.34
CA VAL A 102 8.40 -3.71 1.03
C VAL A 102 8.20 -2.19 1.12
N GLY A 103 7.57 -1.73 2.19
CA GLY A 103 7.16 -0.34 2.39
C GLY A 103 5.85 0.03 1.67
N GLY A 104 5.32 -0.85 0.81
CA GLY A 104 4.04 -0.65 0.16
C GLY A 104 2.84 -0.99 1.04
N LYS A 105 1.65 -0.77 0.48
CA LYS A 105 0.37 -1.10 1.13
C LYS A 105 -0.40 -2.10 0.27
N ILE A 106 -1.05 -3.06 0.92
CA ILE A 106 -1.97 -3.97 0.25
C ILE A 106 -3.36 -3.92 0.88
N ALA A 107 -4.38 -4.12 0.06
CA ALA A 107 -5.75 -4.34 0.52
C ALA A 107 -6.30 -5.63 -0.07
N PHE A 108 -6.94 -6.44 0.75
CA PHE A 108 -7.56 -7.68 0.31
C PHE A 108 -8.83 -7.98 1.09
N ARG A 109 -9.64 -8.88 0.52
CA ARG A 109 -10.83 -9.42 1.19
C ARG A 109 -10.43 -10.73 1.85
N ILE A 110 -11.08 -11.14 2.93
CA ILE A 110 -10.81 -12.44 3.56
C ILE A 110 -12.04 -12.89 4.36
N PRO A 111 -12.40 -14.18 4.37
CA PRO A 111 -13.40 -14.69 5.30
C PRO A 111 -12.98 -14.46 6.75
N LYS A 112 -13.90 -14.07 7.63
CA LYS A 112 -13.59 -13.86 9.06
C LYS A 112 -12.88 -15.06 9.71
N VAL A 113 -13.24 -16.29 9.32
CA VAL A 113 -12.63 -17.51 9.86
C VAL A 113 -11.13 -17.63 9.52
N GLU A 114 -10.72 -17.12 8.36
CA GLU A 114 -9.34 -17.20 7.86
C GLU A 114 -8.43 -16.12 8.49
N LEU A 115 -9.01 -15.11 9.15
CA LEU A 115 -8.22 -14.16 9.97
C LEU A 115 -7.60 -14.83 11.20
N ARG A 116 -8.10 -16.00 11.63
CA ARG A 116 -7.57 -16.77 12.78
C ARG A 116 -7.39 -15.95 14.06
N GLY A 117 -8.28 -14.98 14.29
CA GLY A 117 -8.24 -14.10 15.46
C GLY A 117 -7.26 -12.92 15.35
N ALA A 118 -6.55 -12.75 14.23
CA ALA A 118 -5.71 -11.58 14.00
C ALA A 118 -6.55 -10.29 14.03
N SER A 119 -6.03 -9.29 14.73
CA SER A 119 -6.64 -7.96 14.88
C SER A 119 -5.77 -6.88 14.22
N GLU A 120 -6.27 -5.66 14.16
CA GLU A 120 -5.45 -4.50 13.80
C GLU A 120 -4.19 -4.42 14.70
N GLY A 121 -3.07 -4.02 14.10
CA GLY A 121 -1.74 -4.02 14.69
C GLY A 121 -1.01 -5.38 14.64
N ALA A 122 -1.72 -6.49 14.39
CA ALA A 122 -1.10 -7.81 14.38
C ALA A 122 -0.11 -7.98 13.22
N LEU A 123 0.97 -8.71 13.49
CA LEU A 123 1.91 -9.17 12.48
C LEU A 123 1.41 -10.50 11.92
N VAL A 124 1.37 -10.61 10.59
CA VAL A 124 0.92 -11.82 9.90
C VAL A 124 1.79 -12.11 8.70
N ALA A 125 1.86 -13.37 8.30
CA ALA A 125 2.34 -13.78 6.99
C ALA A 125 1.13 -14.09 6.10
N VAL A 126 1.22 -13.71 4.82
CA VAL A 126 0.27 -14.15 3.80
C VAL A 126 0.98 -14.76 2.61
N GLY A 127 0.30 -15.68 1.93
CA GLY A 127 0.73 -16.22 0.66
C GLY A 127 -0.07 -15.61 -0.49
N ILE A 128 0.60 -15.29 -1.59
CA ILE A 128 0.01 -14.71 -2.80
C ILE A 128 0.20 -15.67 -3.97
N ILE A 129 -0.84 -15.78 -4.79
CA ILE A 129 -0.81 -16.44 -6.10
C ILE A 129 -1.53 -15.53 -7.10
N GLY A 130 -0.83 -15.08 -8.15
CA GLY A 130 -1.34 -14.12 -9.11
C GLY A 130 -1.74 -12.82 -8.41
N ARG A 131 -3.05 -12.49 -8.42
CA ARG A 131 -3.61 -11.30 -7.77
C ARG A 131 -4.45 -11.61 -6.53
N SER A 132 -4.26 -12.79 -5.94
CA SER A 132 -5.10 -13.28 -4.84
C SER A 132 -4.25 -13.67 -3.65
N VAL A 133 -4.68 -13.26 -2.45
CA VAL A 133 -4.20 -13.82 -1.19
C VAL A 133 -4.83 -15.19 -1.01
N VAL A 134 -4.02 -16.19 -0.66
CA VAL A 134 -4.46 -17.59 -0.57
C VAL A 134 -4.36 -18.23 0.81
N CYS A 135 -3.61 -17.61 1.71
CA CYS A 135 -3.47 -18.03 3.10
C CYS A 135 -3.06 -16.84 3.97
N LEU A 136 -3.42 -16.91 5.26
CA LEU A 136 -2.99 -15.97 6.29
C LEU A 136 -2.60 -16.76 7.54
N ALA A 137 -1.43 -16.44 8.08
CA ALA A 137 -0.89 -17.02 9.30
C ALA A 137 -0.50 -15.89 10.27
N PRO A 138 -1.14 -15.79 11.45
CA PRO A 138 -0.67 -14.88 12.49
C PRO A 138 0.75 -15.23 12.92
N ALA A 139 1.57 -14.20 13.14
CA ALA A 139 2.90 -14.40 13.70
C ALA A 139 2.81 -14.85 15.18
N PRO A 140 3.70 -15.73 15.64
CA PRO A 140 3.88 -16.02 17.06
C PRO A 140 4.16 -14.74 17.86
N ALA A 141 3.84 -14.73 19.15
CA ALA A 141 3.99 -13.55 20.00
C ALA A 141 5.44 -13.07 20.14
N GLU A 142 6.40 -13.97 19.92
CA GLU A 142 7.84 -13.73 19.99
C GLU A 142 8.39 -13.04 18.73
N VAL A 143 7.63 -13.06 17.61
CA VAL A 143 8.06 -12.46 16.35
C VAL A 143 7.75 -10.97 16.35
N THR A 144 8.79 -10.14 16.38
CA THR A 144 8.72 -8.69 16.19
C THR A 144 8.84 -8.32 14.70
N GLU A 145 8.67 -7.03 14.37
CA GLU A 145 8.84 -6.54 12.99
C GLU A 145 10.22 -6.90 12.41
N ASP A 146 11.28 -6.72 13.20
CA ASP A 146 12.66 -7.00 12.78
C ASP A 146 12.92 -8.50 12.54
N LEU A 147 12.17 -9.37 13.22
CA LEU A 147 12.28 -10.83 13.10
C LEU A 147 11.34 -11.40 12.03
N LEU A 148 10.40 -10.61 11.53
CA LEU A 148 9.35 -11.06 10.62
C LEU A 148 9.92 -11.65 9.34
N ALA A 149 10.94 -11.00 8.75
CA ALA A 149 11.58 -11.45 7.52
C ALA A 149 12.20 -12.85 7.67
N GLY A 150 12.82 -13.14 8.83
CA GLY A 150 13.41 -14.45 9.10
C GLY A 150 12.36 -15.54 9.30
N TRP A 151 11.22 -15.20 9.89
CA TRP A 151 10.13 -16.14 10.14
C TRP A 151 9.30 -16.48 8.88
N LEU A 152 9.31 -15.65 7.84
CA LEU A 152 8.47 -15.86 6.64
C LEU A 152 8.67 -17.21 5.94
N SER A 153 9.89 -17.74 5.93
CA SER A 153 10.21 -19.05 5.34
C SER A 153 9.56 -20.20 6.12
N GLU A 154 9.35 -20.02 7.42
CA GLU A 154 8.78 -21.01 8.35
C GLU A 154 7.28 -20.81 8.57
N ALA A 155 6.74 -19.66 8.16
CA ALA A 155 5.34 -19.32 8.36
C ALA A 155 4.40 -20.43 7.82
N PRO A 156 3.38 -20.84 8.60
CA PRO A 156 2.46 -21.91 8.22
C PRO A 156 1.43 -21.39 7.21
N CYS A 157 1.89 -21.15 5.99
CA CYS A 157 1.10 -20.85 4.81
C CYS A 157 1.12 -22.11 3.91
N PRO A 158 0.24 -23.09 4.19
CA PRO A 158 0.16 -24.34 3.46
C PRO A 158 -0.36 -24.13 2.05
#